data_AF-D1W1F4-F1
#
_entry.id   AF-D1W1F4-F1
#
_cell.length_a   1.000
_cell.length_b   1.000
_cell.length_c   1.000
_cell.angle_alpha   90.00
_cell.angle_beta   90.00
_cell.angle_gamma   90.00
#
_symmetry.space_group_name_H-M   'P 1'
#
loop_
_entity.id
_entity.type
_entity.pdbx_description
1 polymer ?
#
loop_
_entity_poly.entity_id
_entity_poly.type
_entity_poly.pdbx_seq_one_letter_code
_entity_poly.pdbx_strand_id
1 'polypeptide(L)'
;MTPDGEYLFTVYGDIGESTAKRSSTHKTTEQKLTNNMLKMYEEAQDAFNAIHKKSKLRLVSSYSVQQNVKPQGAYQWKTLDIKKPSDNEAKNLVVNEARNLNHNPKGSSVSESDFIKANLEKVKKERMDAWDEIQKLFNLIEKAQADRANASFKKVYDASVRAQQEIIDGASHIVDDAFHSFPNTLIVPFIIELDYKYNQAAKCIDVSIELTEAPSLKVPMKKATLKTTGKMSVRAKTQGDLQQDYANTCLSLMYYVACNVFNITPNIQTCRISLYTARKANGICWMEFNRNRFSTLYLSSLDPLLDMMGWPNVANLKVLKTTSKLDSMEKTTFENQIKSQITSLT
;
A
#
# COMPACT_ATOMS: atom_id res chain seq x y z
N MET A 1 2.21 -0.91 39.99
CA MET A 1 3.15 0.20 39.71
C MET A 1 2.48 1.49 40.15
N THR A 2 3.21 2.40 40.79
CA THR A 2 2.71 3.75 41.09
C THR A 2 2.98 4.70 39.90
N PRO A 3 2.27 5.83 39.79
CA PRO A 3 2.50 6.84 38.74
C PRO A 3 3.92 7.45 38.67
N ASP A 4 4.78 7.12 39.64
CA ASP A 4 6.11 7.71 39.85
C ASP A 4 7.26 6.77 39.47
N GLY A 5 6.95 5.59 38.92
CA GLY A 5 7.96 4.64 38.43
C GLY A 5 8.49 3.68 39.50
N GLU A 6 7.76 3.49 40.61
CA GLU A 6 8.14 2.50 41.62
C GLU A 6 7.57 1.10 41.31
N TYR A 7 8.43 0.11 41.53
CA TYR A 7 8.12 -1.31 41.36
C TYR A 7 7.59 -1.89 42.66
N LEU A 8 6.41 -2.52 42.58
CA LEU A 8 5.91 -3.41 43.62
C LEU A 8 6.31 -4.82 43.21
N PHE A 9 7.34 -5.36 43.85
CA PHE A 9 7.72 -6.76 43.72
C PHE A 9 7.02 -7.56 44.81
N THR A 10 6.21 -8.55 44.42
CA THR A 10 5.70 -9.54 45.37
C THR A 10 6.79 -10.60 45.57
N VAL A 11 7.29 -10.72 46.81
CA VAL A 11 8.24 -11.76 47.20
C VAL A 11 7.45 -12.99 47.62
N TYR A 12 7.71 -14.12 46.97
CA TYR A 12 7.12 -15.42 47.32
C TYR A 12 8.17 -16.29 48.04
N GLY A 13 7.82 -16.83 49.22
CA GLY A 13 8.68 -17.72 50.03
C GLY A 13 9.18 -17.11 51.35
N ASP A 14 9.93 -17.89 52.15
CA ASP A 14 10.41 -17.55 53.50
C ASP A 14 11.61 -16.58 53.55
N ILE A 15 11.91 -15.89 52.44
CA ILE A 15 12.99 -14.92 52.40
C ILE A 15 12.46 -13.51 52.67
N GLY A 16 13.14 -12.78 53.56
CA GLY A 16 12.83 -11.37 53.81
C GLY A 16 13.04 -10.50 52.55
N GLU A 17 12.23 -9.45 52.42
CA GLU A 17 12.23 -8.54 51.26
C GLU A 17 13.61 -7.93 50.96
N SER A 18 14.38 -7.60 52.01
CA SER A 18 15.75 -7.10 51.89
C SER A 18 16.71 -8.11 51.26
N THR A 19 16.53 -9.40 51.55
CA THR A 19 17.34 -10.50 51.01
C THR A 19 16.95 -10.76 49.56
N ALA A 20 15.65 -10.74 49.26
CA ALA A 20 15.15 -10.83 47.89
C ALA A 20 15.70 -9.71 46.99
N LYS A 21 15.68 -8.45 47.45
CA LYS A 21 16.22 -7.28 46.72
C LYS A 21 17.72 -7.36 46.41
N ARG A 22 18.50 -8.11 47.21
CA ARG A 22 19.94 -8.29 46.99
C ARG A 22 20.27 -9.42 46.01
N SER A 23 19.31 -10.31 45.73
CA SER A 23 19.50 -11.44 44.82
C SER A 23 19.80 -10.99 43.38
N SER A 24 20.56 -11.81 42.65
CA SER A 24 20.85 -11.60 41.23
C SER A 24 19.58 -11.64 40.38
N THR A 25 18.64 -12.54 40.72
CA THR A 25 17.34 -12.68 40.04
C THR A 25 16.51 -11.40 40.16
N HIS A 26 16.42 -10.80 41.35
CA HIS A 26 15.70 -9.55 41.54
C HIS A 26 16.32 -8.41 40.73
N LYS A 27 17.65 -8.22 40.82
CA LYS A 27 18.35 -7.15 40.07
C LYS A 27 18.18 -7.30 38.56
N THR A 28 18.28 -8.53 38.05
CA THR A 28 18.09 -8.80 36.61
C THR A 28 16.66 -8.51 36.17
N THR A 29 15.67 -8.89 36.98
CA THR A 29 14.25 -8.64 36.69
C THR A 29 13.92 -7.15 36.75
N GLU A 30 14.43 -6.43 37.76
CA GLU A 30 14.29 -4.98 37.91
C GLU A 30 14.92 -4.23 36.73
N GLN A 31 16.09 -4.64 36.28
CA GLN A 31 16.74 -4.04 35.11
C GLN A 31 15.94 -4.28 33.83
N LYS A 32 15.46 -5.52 33.62
CA LYS A 32 14.64 -5.86 32.44
C LYS A 32 13.35 -5.04 32.41
N LEU A 33 12.66 -4.94 33.54
CA LEU A 33 11.44 -4.16 33.67
C LEU A 33 11.71 -2.67 33.45
N THR A 34 12.81 -2.15 34.00
CA THR A 34 13.26 -0.77 33.80
C THR A 34 13.51 -0.45 32.33
N ASN A 35 14.23 -1.31 31.62
CA ASN A 35 14.52 -1.10 30.20
C ASN A 35 13.24 -1.18 29.35
N ASN A 36 12.36 -2.14 29.63
CA ASN A 36 11.07 -2.24 28.94
C ASN A 36 10.21 -0.98 29.14
N MET A 37 10.14 -0.47 30.37
CA MET A 37 9.36 0.73 30.68
C MET A 37 9.95 1.98 30.04
N LEU A 38 11.28 2.15 30.10
CA LEU A 38 11.96 3.25 29.41
C LEU A 38 11.62 3.25 27.92
N LYS A 39 11.71 2.07 27.30
CA LYS A 39 11.35 1.88 25.89
C LYS A 39 9.90 2.24 25.61
N MET A 40 8.95 1.89 26.48
CA MET A 40 7.54 2.29 26.32
C MET A 40 7.35 3.81 26.38
N TYR A 41 8.06 4.51 27.27
CA TYR A 41 8.04 5.97 27.33
C TYR A 41 8.64 6.61 26.07
N GLU A 42 9.74 6.05 25.56
CA GLU A 42 10.37 6.47 24.31
C GLU A 42 9.46 6.22 23.10
N GLU A 43 8.86 5.03 23.00
CA GLU A 43 7.91 4.68 21.92
C GLU A 43 6.67 5.58 21.93
N ALA A 44 6.13 5.90 23.11
CA ALA A 44 5.00 6.82 23.25
C ALA A 44 5.37 8.25 22.84
N GLN A 45 6.61 8.68 23.12
CA GLN A 45 7.13 9.99 22.69
C GLN A 45 7.35 10.04 21.18
N ASP A 46 7.98 9.00 20.62
CA ASP A 46 8.29 8.89 19.20
C ASP A 46 7.04 8.83 18.33
N ALA A 47 5.93 8.32 18.88
CA ALA A 47 4.63 8.36 18.22
C ALA A 47 4.15 9.79 17.89
N PHE A 48 4.66 10.82 18.58
CA PHE A 48 4.40 12.24 18.28
C PHE A 48 5.57 12.87 17.53
N ASN A 49 6.77 12.77 18.09
CA ASN A 49 7.92 13.57 17.65
C ASN A 49 8.66 12.98 16.44
N ALA A 50 8.43 11.70 16.13
CA ALA A 50 9.28 10.95 15.20
C ALA A 50 8.48 10.08 14.22
N ILE A 51 7.21 10.42 13.98
CA ILE A 51 6.30 9.70 13.09
C ILE A 51 6.88 9.56 11.66
N HIS A 52 7.62 10.57 11.20
CA HIS A 52 8.30 10.55 9.90
C HIS A 52 9.29 9.38 9.77
N LYS A 53 9.92 8.93 10.86
CA LYS A 53 10.95 7.87 10.83
C LYS A 53 10.44 6.53 10.31
N LYS A 54 9.14 6.28 10.42
CA LYS A 54 8.48 5.05 9.94
C LYS A 54 8.09 5.14 8.47
N SER A 55 8.23 6.30 7.85
CA SER A 55 7.82 6.52 6.46
C SER A 55 8.90 6.11 5.49
N LYS A 56 8.47 5.59 4.34
CA LYS A 56 9.37 5.24 3.25
C LYS A 56 8.82 5.76 1.93
N LEU A 57 9.61 6.56 1.24
CA LEU A 57 9.26 7.00 -0.11
C LEU A 57 9.39 5.83 -1.09
N ARG A 58 8.37 5.65 -1.93
CA ARG A 58 8.40 4.72 -3.06
C ARG A 58 9.26 5.29 -4.18
N LEU A 59 10.17 4.46 -4.67
CA LEU A 59 11.01 4.79 -5.83
C LEU A 59 10.12 4.98 -7.06
N VAL A 60 10.46 5.93 -7.93
CA VAL A 60 9.71 6.19 -9.17
C VAL A 60 9.64 4.93 -10.05
N SER A 61 10.71 4.14 -10.10
CA SER A 61 10.76 2.87 -10.85
C SER A 61 9.70 1.85 -10.40
N SER A 62 9.29 1.89 -9.13
CA SER A 62 8.27 0.98 -8.58
C SER A 62 6.86 1.21 -9.13
N TYR A 63 6.61 2.35 -9.80
CA TYR A 63 5.33 2.64 -10.43
C TYR A 63 5.22 2.12 -11.86
N SER A 64 6.26 1.48 -12.40
CA SER A 64 6.25 1.04 -13.81
C SER A 64 5.12 0.06 -14.13
N VAL A 65 4.55 0.20 -15.33
CA VAL A 65 3.50 -0.71 -15.84
C VAL A 65 3.99 -2.16 -15.86
N GLN A 66 5.21 -2.39 -16.34
CA GLN A 66 5.79 -3.73 -16.47
C GLN A 66 5.92 -4.48 -15.13
N GLN A 67 6.16 -3.76 -14.02
CA GLN A 67 6.26 -4.38 -12.71
C GLN A 67 4.91 -4.63 -12.06
N ASN A 68 3.92 -3.78 -12.32
CA ASN A 68 2.62 -3.80 -11.64
C ASN A 68 1.51 -4.49 -12.42
N VAL A 69 1.66 -4.67 -13.73
CA VAL A 69 0.64 -5.27 -14.60
C VAL A 69 1.21 -6.52 -15.26
N LYS A 70 0.60 -7.67 -14.96
CA LYS A 70 0.94 -8.96 -15.57
C LYS A 70 -0.04 -9.27 -16.71
N PRO A 71 0.43 -9.86 -17.82
CA PRO A 71 -0.46 -10.40 -18.84
C PRO A 71 -1.45 -11.38 -18.20
N GLN A 72 -2.71 -11.25 -18.57
CA GLN A 72 -3.71 -12.29 -18.28
C GLN A 72 -3.35 -13.55 -19.09
N GLY A 73 -3.75 -14.73 -18.58
CA GLY A 73 -3.45 -16.00 -19.24
C GLY A 73 -4.01 -16.11 -20.67
N ALA A 74 -3.61 -17.16 -21.39
CA ALA A 74 -4.14 -17.49 -22.71
C ALA A 74 -5.18 -18.61 -22.61
N TYR A 75 -6.17 -18.60 -23.53
CA TYR A 75 -7.15 -19.68 -23.65
C TYR A 75 -6.45 -21.03 -23.83
N GLN A 76 -6.90 -22.02 -23.06
CA GLN A 76 -6.41 -23.39 -23.13
C GLN A 76 -7.30 -24.18 -24.10
N TRP A 77 -6.72 -24.59 -25.22
CA TRP A 77 -7.42 -25.35 -26.26
C TRP A 77 -7.86 -26.71 -25.74
N LYS A 78 -9.09 -27.09 -26.05
CA LYS A 78 -9.60 -28.44 -25.75
C LYS A 78 -9.31 -29.38 -26.91
N THR A 79 -9.23 -30.66 -26.60
CA THR A 79 -9.11 -31.74 -27.58
C THR A 79 -10.47 -32.33 -27.90
N LEU A 80 -10.67 -32.72 -29.15
CA LEU A 80 -11.87 -33.44 -29.58
C LEU A 80 -11.89 -34.83 -28.95
N ASP A 81 -12.97 -35.17 -28.23
CA ASP A 81 -13.14 -36.46 -27.55
C ASP A 81 -13.74 -37.56 -28.45
N ILE A 82 -14.03 -37.24 -29.72
CA ILE A 82 -14.56 -38.18 -30.71
C ILE A 82 -13.41 -38.81 -31.48
N LYS A 83 -13.20 -40.11 -31.26
CA LYS A 83 -12.18 -40.90 -31.96
C LYS A 83 -12.47 -40.97 -33.46
N LYS A 84 -11.38 -40.99 -34.24
CA LYS A 84 -11.44 -41.22 -35.68
C LYS A 84 -12.02 -42.61 -35.97
N PRO A 85 -13.00 -42.75 -36.89
CA PRO A 85 -13.57 -44.05 -37.25
C PRO A 85 -12.51 -45.01 -37.76
N SER A 86 -12.63 -46.28 -37.38
CA SER A 86 -11.76 -47.35 -37.87
C SER A 86 -12.44 -48.22 -38.92
N ASP A 87 -11.65 -48.80 -39.81
CA ASP A 87 -12.12 -49.74 -40.84
C ASP A 87 -12.86 -50.94 -40.24
N ASN A 88 -12.44 -51.42 -39.07
CA ASN A 88 -13.11 -52.52 -38.37
C ASN A 88 -14.50 -52.14 -37.87
N GLU A 89 -14.70 -50.92 -37.39
CA GLU A 89 -16.02 -50.46 -36.95
C GLU A 89 -16.98 -50.30 -38.13
N ALA A 90 -16.50 -49.82 -39.29
CA ALA A 90 -17.29 -49.77 -40.51
C ALA A 90 -17.67 -51.17 -41.00
N LYS A 91 -16.72 -52.12 -40.99
CA LYS A 91 -16.96 -53.51 -41.36
C LYS A 91 -17.99 -54.18 -40.45
N ASN A 92 -17.86 -54.00 -39.13
CA ASN A 92 -18.80 -54.58 -38.15
C ASN A 92 -20.22 -54.03 -38.32
N LEU A 93 -20.38 -52.75 -38.64
CA LEU A 93 -21.70 -52.17 -38.92
C LEU A 93 -22.36 -52.82 -40.14
N VAL A 94 -21.63 -52.91 -41.26
CA VAL A 94 -22.18 -53.47 -42.52
C VAL A 94 -22.49 -54.96 -42.37
N VAL A 95 -21.66 -55.71 -41.64
CA VAL A 95 -21.91 -57.12 -41.29
C VAL A 95 -23.19 -57.25 -40.45
N ASN A 96 -23.35 -56.42 -39.42
CA ASN A 96 -24.54 -56.45 -38.56
C ASN A 96 -25.81 -56.04 -39.31
N GLU A 97 -25.71 -55.07 -40.23
CA GLU A 97 -26.82 -54.66 -41.08
C GLU A 97 -27.28 -55.77 -42.03
N ALA A 98 -26.33 -56.46 -42.70
CA ALA A 98 -26.62 -57.62 -43.53
C ALA A 98 -27.32 -58.75 -42.74
N ARG A 99 -26.84 -59.03 -41.52
CA ARG A 99 -27.45 -60.02 -40.61
C ARG A 99 -28.86 -59.62 -40.20
N ASN A 100 -29.10 -58.37 -39.85
CA ASN A 100 -30.42 -57.87 -39.46
C ASN A 100 -31.43 -57.95 -40.61
N LEU A 101 -31.00 -57.65 -41.85
CA LEU A 101 -31.83 -57.81 -43.05
C LEU A 101 -32.24 -59.26 -43.27
N ASN A 102 -31.31 -60.20 -43.08
CA ASN A 102 -31.57 -61.63 -43.20
C ASN A 102 -32.44 -62.21 -42.07
N HIS A 103 -32.50 -61.55 -40.91
CA HIS A 103 -33.38 -61.90 -39.81
C HIS A 103 -34.77 -61.23 -39.87
N ASN A 104 -35.04 -60.39 -40.89
CA ASN A 104 -36.35 -59.77 -41.08
C ASN A 104 -37.30 -60.72 -41.86
N PRO A 105 -38.35 -61.28 -41.23
CA PRO A 105 -39.23 -62.27 -41.87
C PRO A 105 -40.09 -61.71 -43.01
N LYS A 106 -40.12 -60.38 -43.20
CA LYS A 106 -40.84 -59.70 -44.31
C LYS A 106 -39.90 -59.16 -45.39
N GLY A 107 -38.59 -59.34 -45.27
CA GLY A 107 -37.57 -58.84 -46.20
C GLY A 107 -37.08 -59.90 -47.18
N SER A 108 -36.49 -59.46 -48.30
CA SER A 108 -35.73 -60.33 -49.20
C SER A 108 -34.38 -60.68 -48.57
N SER A 109 -34.01 -61.96 -48.53
CA SER A 109 -32.69 -62.41 -48.07
C SER A 109 -31.60 -61.86 -48.99
N VAL A 110 -30.51 -61.35 -48.39
CA VAL A 110 -29.34 -60.81 -49.09
C VAL A 110 -28.10 -61.66 -48.79
N SER A 111 -27.28 -61.87 -49.83
CA SER A 111 -25.95 -62.45 -49.68
C SER A 111 -25.07 -61.51 -48.86
N GLU A 112 -24.64 -61.94 -47.67
CA GLU A 112 -23.81 -61.14 -46.76
C GLU A 112 -22.52 -60.68 -47.44
N SER A 113 -21.87 -61.56 -48.22
CA SER A 113 -20.67 -61.25 -49.02
C SER A 113 -20.91 -60.11 -50.01
N ASP A 114 -21.98 -60.21 -50.80
CA ASP A 114 -22.25 -59.23 -51.86
C ASP A 114 -22.74 -57.91 -51.28
N PHE A 115 -23.51 -57.96 -50.18
CA PHE A 115 -23.94 -56.78 -49.44
C PHE A 115 -22.74 -56.03 -48.83
N ILE A 116 -21.79 -56.73 -48.20
CA ILE A 116 -20.57 -56.12 -47.68
C ILE A 116 -19.77 -55.48 -48.80
N LYS A 117 -19.56 -56.20 -49.91
CA LYS A 117 -18.79 -55.69 -51.05
C LYS A 117 -19.42 -54.43 -51.67
N ALA A 118 -20.75 -54.36 -51.72
CA ALA A 118 -21.48 -53.23 -52.27
C ALA A 118 -21.51 -52.00 -51.34
N ASN A 119 -21.51 -52.18 -50.02
CA ASN A 119 -21.78 -51.09 -49.07
C ASN A 119 -20.56 -50.66 -48.22
N LEU A 120 -19.54 -51.51 -48.05
CA LEU A 120 -18.42 -51.24 -47.14
C LEU A 120 -17.68 -49.93 -47.45
N GLU A 121 -17.31 -49.71 -48.71
CA GLU A 121 -16.59 -48.50 -49.13
C GLU A 121 -17.45 -47.23 -48.97
N LYS A 122 -18.76 -47.34 -49.22
CA LYS A 122 -19.71 -46.25 -49.00
C LYS A 122 -19.78 -45.88 -47.52
N VAL A 123 -19.97 -46.87 -46.62
CA VAL A 123 -20.05 -46.64 -45.18
C VAL A 123 -18.74 -46.11 -44.60
N LYS A 124 -17.59 -46.62 -45.07
CA LYS A 124 -16.28 -46.06 -44.68
C LYS A 124 -16.18 -44.59 -45.04
N LYS A 125 -16.54 -44.24 -46.27
CA LYS A 125 -16.50 -42.86 -46.77
C LYS A 125 -17.43 -41.95 -45.96
N GLU A 126 -18.70 -42.33 -45.79
CA GLU A 126 -19.69 -41.53 -45.05
C GLU A 126 -19.24 -41.27 -43.60
N ARG A 127 -18.67 -42.27 -42.92
CA ARG A 127 -18.19 -42.10 -41.54
C ARG A 127 -16.94 -41.22 -41.47
N MET A 128 -16.02 -41.35 -42.43
CA MET A 128 -14.84 -40.50 -42.49
C MET A 128 -15.23 -39.05 -42.78
N ASP A 129 -16.11 -38.83 -43.76
CA ASP A 129 -16.62 -37.51 -44.13
C ASP A 129 -17.34 -36.85 -42.93
N ALA A 130 -18.20 -37.61 -42.22
CA ALA A 130 -18.87 -37.12 -41.02
C ALA A 130 -17.88 -36.77 -39.89
N TRP A 131 -16.84 -37.59 -39.66
CA TRP A 131 -15.83 -37.29 -38.66
C TRP A 131 -15.00 -36.06 -39.03
N ASP A 132 -14.62 -35.90 -40.30
CA ASP A 132 -13.91 -34.71 -40.79
C ASP A 132 -14.77 -33.45 -40.64
N GLU A 133 -16.08 -33.53 -40.89
CA GLU A 133 -17.02 -32.43 -40.64
C GLU A 133 -17.12 -32.07 -39.15
N ILE A 134 -17.24 -33.07 -38.28
CA ILE A 134 -17.24 -32.88 -36.82
C ILE A 134 -15.93 -32.24 -36.37
N GLN A 135 -14.79 -32.70 -36.87
CA GLN A 135 -13.48 -32.14 -36.51
C GLN A 135 -13.34 -30.69 -36.99
N LYS A 136 -13.78 -30.37 -38.21
CA LYS A 136 -13.82 -29.00 -38.72
C LYS A 136 -14.70 -28.11 -37.84
N LEU A 137 -15.91 -28.57 -37.51
CA LEU A 137 -16.83 -27.81 -36.66
C LEU A 137 -16.26 -27.60 -35.26
N PHE A 138 -15.67 -28.63 -34.65
CA PHE A 138 -15.00 -28.53 -33.36
C PHE A 138 -13.88 -27.49 -33.38
N ASN A 139 -13.00 -27.53 -34.39
CA ASN A 139 -11.91 -26.56 -34.52
C ASN A 139 -12.42 -25.12 -34.72
N LEU A 140 -13.52 -24.93 -35.46
CA LEU A 140 -14.16 -23.62 -35.61
C LEU A 140 -14.76 -23.13 -34.29
N ILE A 141 -15.41 -24.00 -33.54
CA ILE A 141 -15.97 -23.69 -32.22
C ILE A 141 -14.85 -23.33 -31.23
N GLU A 142 -13.78 -24.15 -31.15
CA GLU A 142 -12.64 -23.89 -30.27
C GLU A 142 -11.94 -22.58 -30.64
N LYS A 143 -11.75 -22.30 -31.93
CA LYS A 143 -11.20 -21.02 -32.38
C LYS A 143 -12.08 -19.84 -31.95
N ALA A 144 -13.39 -19.94 -32.14
CA ALA A 144 -14.32 -18.88 -31.73
C ALA A 144 -14.32 -18.68 -30.20
N GLN A 145 -14.22 -19.77 -29.42
CA GLN A 145 -14.07 -19.70 -27.97
C GLN A 145 -12.75 -19.05 -27.56
N ALA A 146 -11.64 -19.44 -28.20
CA ALA A 146 -10.31 -18.88 -27.97
C ALA A 146 -10.27 -17.38 -28.29
N ASP A 147 -10.79 -16.96 -29.45
CA ASP A 147 -10.83 -15.57 -29.88
C ASP A 147 -11.64 -14.72 -28.89
N ARG A 148 -12.80 -15.22 -28.44
CA ARG A 148 -13.63 -14.53 -27.44
C ARG A 148 -12.94 -14.41 -26.09
N ALA A 149 -12.34 -15.50 -25.59
CA ALA A 149 -11.67 -15.52 -24.29
C ALA A 149 -10.44 -14.62 -24.31
N ASN A 150 -9.58 -14.75 -25.32
CA ASN A 150 -8.38 -13.93 -25.48
C ASN A 150 -8.70 -12.45 -25.66
N ALA A 151 -9.79 -12.10 -26.37
CA ALA A 151 -10.27 -10.73 -26.45
C ALA A 151 -10.67 -10.17 -25.07
N SER A 152 -11.34 -10.98 -24.24
CA SER A 152 -11.67 -10.60 -22.86
C SER A 152 -10.42 -10.43 -21.99
N PHE A 153 -9.46 -11.34 -22.06
CA PHE A 153 -8.18 -11.25 -21.35
C PHE A 153 -7.41 -9.98 -21.74
N LYS A 154 -7.35 -9.68 -23.04
CA LYS A 154 -6.73 -8.46 -23.55
C LYS A 154 -7.43 -7.20 -23.03
N LYS A 155 -8.77 -7.17 -23.05
CA LYS A 155 -9.53 -6.01 -22.54
C LYS A 155 -9.24 -5.72 -21.07
N VAL A 156 -9.15 -6.77 -20.23
CA VAL A 156 -8.79 -6.64 -18.81
C VAL A 156 -7.35 -6.15 -18.66
N TYR A 157 -6.41 -6.73 -19.41
CA TYR A 157 -5.02 -6.31 -19.39
C TYR A 157 -4.86 -4.84 -19.80
N ASP A 158 -5.46 -4.42 -20.92
CA ASP A 158 -5.41 -3.04 -21.41
C ASP A 158 -6.07 -2.06 -20.42
N ALA A 159 -7.10 -2.48 -19.69
CA ALA A 159 -7.69 -1.69 -18.60
C ALA A 159 -6.73 -1.54 -17.42
N SER A 160 -6.06 -2.61 -16.99
CA SER A 160 -5.06 -2.56 -15.92
C SER A 160 -3.84 -1.71 -16.30
N VAL A 161 -3.38 -1.79 -17.56
CA VAL A 161 -2.32 -0.92 -18.09
C VAL A 161 -2.73 0.54 -18.00
N ARG A 162 -3.95 0.88 -18.45
CA ARG A 162 -4.46 2.26 -18.37
C ARG A 162 -4.57 2.75 -16.93
N ALA A 163 -5.13 1.96 -16.03
CA ALA A 163 -5.24 2.34 -14.61
C ALA A 163 -3.86 2.60 -13.97
N GLN A 164 -2.87 1.74 -14.27
CA GLN A 164 -1.51 1.97 -13.79
C GLN A 164 -0.88 3.22 -14.40
N GLN A 165 -1.15 3.50 -15.68
CA GLN A 165 -0.68 4.70 -16.35
C GLN A 165 -1.30 5.97 -15.76
N GLU A 166 -2.58 5.94 -15.40
CA GLU A 166 -3.25 7.05 -14.71
C GLU A 166 -2.59 7.37 -13.35
N ILE A 167 -2.13 6.35 -12.62
CA ILE A 167 -1.33 6.55 -11.40
C ILE A 167 0.01 7.22 -11.75
N ILE A 168 0.72 6.73 -12.77
CA ILE A 168 2.02 7.29 -13.19
C ILE A 168 1.88 8.75 -13.60
N ASP A 169 0.87 9.06 -14.40
CA ASP A 169 0.60 10.40 -14.94
C ASP A 169 -0.04 11.33 -13.91
N GLY A 170 -0.49 10.78 -12.78
CA GLY A 170 -1.11 11.51 -11.69
C GLY A 170 -2.46 12.08 -12.09
N ALA A 171 -3.35 11.25 -12.64
CA ALA A 171 -4.72 11.66 -12.94
C ALA A 171 -5.40 12.21 -11.66
N SER A 172 -6.17 13.30 -11.79
CA SER A 172 -6.74 13.99 -10.63
C SER A 172 -7.54 13.08 -9.70
N HIS A 173 -8.38 12.19 -10.25
CA HIS A 173 -9.18 11.27 -9.44
C HIS A 173 -8.33 10.32 -8.58
N ILE A 174 -7.12 9.94 -9.01
CA ILE A 174 -6.19 9.13 -8.20
C ILE A 174 -5.71 9.92 -6.97
N VAL A 175 -5.43 11.21 -7.16
CA VAL A 175 -5.04 12.10 -6.05
C VAL A 175 -6.23 12.34 -5.13
N ASP A 176 -7.41 12.57 -5.70
CA ASP A 176 -8.64 12.78 -4.94
C ASP A 176 -8.96 11.56 -4.07
N ASP A 177 -8.99 10.35 -4.65
CA ASP A 177 -9.24 9.10 -3.93
C ASP A 177 -8.23 8.89 -2.79
N ALA A 178 -6.96 9.22 -3.02
CA ALA A 178 -5.94 9.13 -1.99
C ALA A 178 -6.20 10.09 -0.82
N PHE A 179 -6.53 11.36 -1.07
CA PHE A 179 -6.85 12.30 0.01
C PHE A 179 -8.15 11.94 0.75
N HIS A 180 -9.15 11.38 0.07
CA HIS A 180 -10.35 10.84 0.73
C HIS A 180 -10.02 9.64 1.63
N SER A 181 -8.96 8.89 1.32
CA SER A 181 -8.52 7.74 2.13
C SER A 181 -7.64 8.13 3.34
N PHE A 182 -6.96 9.28 3.29
CA PHE A 182 -6.00 9.70 4.31
C PHE A 182 -6.52 9.73 5.76
N PRO A 183 -7.76 10.15 6.05
CA PRO A 183 -8.31 10.06 7.40
C PRO A 183 -8.28 8.63 7.98
N ASN A 184 -8.31 7.60 7.14
CA ASN A 184 -8.31 6.20 7.54
C ASN A 184 -6.92 5.54 7.46
N THR A 185 -5.99 6.10 6.66
CA THR A 185 -4.68 5.48 6.41
C THR A 185 -3.53 6.14 7.16
N LEU A 186 -3.62 7.44 7.46
CA LEU A 186 -2.60 8.16 8.21
C LEU A 186 -2.71 7.82 9.70
N ILE A 187 -1.60 7.40 10.30
CA ILE A 187 -1.55 7.01 11.72
C ILE A 187 -0.90 8.14 12.50
N VAL A 188 -1.72 9.01 13.10
CA VAL A 188 -1.31 10.13 13.94
C VAL A 188 -2.00 10.05 15.31
N PRO A 189 -1.33 10.43 16.41
CA PRO A 189 -1.93 10.36 17.76
C PRO A 189 -2.80 11.58 18.12
N PHE A 190 -3.20 12.38 17.13
CA PHE A 190 -4.00 13.60 17.28
C PHE A 190 -4.86 13.81 16.04
N ILE A 191 -5.92 14.62 16.18
CA ILE A 191 -6.87 14.86 15.09
C ILE A 191 -6.35 15.97 14.18
N ILE A 192 -6.44 15.69 12.88
CA ILE A 192 -5.87 16.47 11.80
C ILE A 192 -6.90 16.58 10.68
N GLU A 193 -7.02 17.76 10.09
CA GLU A 193 -7.79 17.97 8.86
C GLU A 193 -6.85 18.33 7.72
N LEU A 194 -7.12 17.78 6.53
CA LEU A 194 -6.29 17.96 5.35
C LEU A 194 -7.14 18.53 4.21
N ASP A 195 -6.68 19.64 3.66
CA ASP A 195 -7.14 20.16 2.38
C ASP A 195 -5.99 20.16 1.38
N TYR A 196 -6.29 20.09 0.09
CA TYR A 196 -5.27 20.16 -0.94
C TYR A 196 -5.73 20.90 -2.20
N LYS A 197 -4.74 21.35 -2.97
CA LYS A 197 -4.91 21.84 -4.35
C LYS A 197 -3.84 21.17 -5.20
N TYR A 198 -4.27 20.38 -6.18
CA TYR A 198 -3.37 19.65 -7.06
C TYR A 198 -3.35 20.26 -8.45
N ASN A 199 -2.15 20.51 -8.98
CA ASN A 199 -1.93 20.91 -10.36
C ASN A 199 -1.09 19.84 -11.07
N GLN A 200 -1.77 19.01 -11.86
CA GLN A 200 -1.16 17.90 -12.58
C GLN A 200 -0.10 18.37 -13.59
N ALA A 201 -0.37 19.43 -14.35
CA ALA A 201 0.53 19.95 -15.37
C ALA A 201 1.80 20.57 -14.75
N ALA A 202 1.64 21.32 -13.66
CA ALA A 202 2.75 21.88 -12.91
C ALA A 202 3.46 20.86 -12.01
N LYS A 203 2.97 19.61 -11.93
CA LYS A 203 3.54 18.54 -11.09
C LYS A 203 3.66 18.95 -9.61
N CYS A 204 2.72 19.78 -9.15
CA CYS A 204 2.79 20.45 -7.87
C CYS A 204 1.48 20.22 -7.09
N ILE A 205 1.61 20.05 -5.77
CA ILE A 205 0.48 19.96 -4.86
C ILE A 205 0.71 20.86 -3.64
N ASP A 206 -0.31 21.64 -3.31
CA ASP A 206 -0.39 22.41 -2.07
C ASP A 206 -1.28 21.65 -1.08
N VAL A 207 -0.79 21.40 0.13
CA VAL A 207 -1.52 20.71 1.21
C VAL A 207 -1.61 21.65 2.40
N SER A 208 -2.81 21.79 2.95
CA SER A 208 -3.07 22.51 4.19
C SER A 208 -3.45 21.53 5.28
N ILE A 209 -2.68 21.52 6.37
CA ILE A 209 -2.91 20.70 7.55
C ILE A 209 -3.45 21.60 8.65
N GLU A 210 -4.58 21.24 9.23
CA GLU A 210 -5.13 21.88 10.42
C GLU A 210 -5.02 20.95 11.63
N LEU A 211 -4.47 21.47 12.73
CA LEU A 211 -4.46 20.80 14.03
C LEU A 211 -5.76 21.17 14.77
N THR A 212 -6.73 20.26 14.84
CA THR A 212 -8.11 20.59 15.24
C THR A 212 -8.33 20.71 16.76
N GLU A 213 -7.44 20.16 17.60
CA GLU A 213 -7.57 20.22 19.06
C GLU A 213 -7.02 21.52 19.67
N ALA A 214 -7.41 21.84 20.92
CA ALA A 214 -6.83 22.94 21.71
C ALA A 214 -6.45 22.44 23.12
N PRO A 215 -5.21 22.64 23.61
CA PRO A 215 -4.04 23.12 22.85
C PRO A 215 -3.74 22.20 21.65
N SER A 216 -3.22 22.78 20.56
CA SER A 216 -3.12 22.17 19.21
C SER A 216 -2.53 20.76 19.17
N LEU A 217 -1.65 20.43 20.13
CA LEU A 217 -1.05 19.11 20.28
C LEU A 217 -0.91 18.78 21.77
N LYS A 218 -1.50 17.65 22.21
CA LYS A 218 -1.30 17.09 23.55
C LYS A 218 -0.05 16.22 23.60
N VAL A 219 1.12 16.84 23.42
CA VAL A 219 2.42 16.13 23.53
C VAL A 219 2.60 15.56 24.95
N PRO A 220 3.29 14.41 25.12
CA PRO A 220 3.49 13.82 26.44
C PRO A 220 4.18 14.80 27.42
N MET A 221 3.63 14.97 28.62
CA MET A 221 4.10 15.97 29.59
C MET A 221 5.22 15.47 30.54
N LYS A 222 5.47 14.16 30.55
CA LYS A 222 6.48 13.51 31.39
C LYS A 222 7.58 12.92 30.53
N LYS A 223 8.79 12.83 31.06
CA LYS A 223 9.91 12.10 30.47
C LYS A 223 10.46 11.09 31.48
N ALA A 224 10.85 9.92 30.97
CA ALA A 224 11.59 8.92 31.72
C ALA A 224 13.08 9.07 31.44
N THR A 225 13.91 8.96 32.47
CA THR A 225 15.39 8.96 32.35
C THR A 225 15.98 7.94 33.31
N LEU A 226 17.08 7.30 32.92
CA LEU A 226 17.86 6.47 33.84
C LEU A 226 18.71 7.35 34.76
N LYS A 227 18.64 7.08 36.07
CA LYS A 227 19.61 7.61 37.04
C LYS A 227 20.93 6.86 36.93
N THR A 228 22.00 7.42 37.45
CA THR A 228 23.32 6.76 37.58
C THR A 228 23.25 5.44 38.35
N THR A 229 22.22 5.25 39.18
CA THR A 229 21.95 4.02 39.92
C THR A 229 21.27 2.91 39.09
N GLY A 230 20.99 3.15 37.81
CA GLY A 230 20.24 2.22 36.94
C GLY A 230 18.72 2.25 37.14
N LYS A 231 18.22 3.00 38.12
CA LYS A 231 16.78 3.16 38.36
C LYS A 231 16.16 4.18 37.40
N MET A 232 14.92 3.94 37.00
CA MET A 232 14.15 4.89 36.20
C MET A 232 13.68 6.07 37.08
N SER A 233 13.68 7.27 36.49
CA SER A 233 13.06 8.47 37.05
C SER A 233 12.07 9.00 36.04
N VAL A 234 10.80 9.13 36.44
CA VAL A 234 9.77 9.81 35.65
C VAL A 234 9.59 11.20 36.25
N ARG A 235 9.72 12.25 35.44
CA ARG A 235 9.55 13.64 35.88
C ARG A 235 8.80 14.46 34.84
N ALA A 236 8.20 15.57 35.29
CA ALA A 236 7.64 16.55 34.38
C ALA A 236 8.73 17.10 33.44
N LYS A 237 8.33 17.37 32.20
CA LYS A 237 9.16 18.07 31.22
C LYS A 237 9.29 19.54 31.59
N THR A 238 10.45 20.12 31.32
CA THR A 238 10.65 21.56 31.41
C THR A 238 9.89 22.25 30.29
N GLN A 239 9.66 23.57 30.40
CA GLN A 239 9.05 24.33 29.31
C GLN A 239 9.86 24.23 28.00
N GLY A 240 11.19 24.17 28.11
CA GLY A 240 12.06 24.01 26.94
C GLY A 240 11.91 22.64 26.26
N ASP A 241 11.79 21.55 27.05
CA ASP A 241 11.49 20.21 26.51
C ASP A 241 10.16 20.22 25.73
N LEU A 242 9.12 20.84 26.30
CA LEU A 242 7.79 20.89 25.68
C LEU A 242 7.78 21.71 24.38
N GLN A 243 8.53 22.82 24.32
CA GLN A 243 8.68 23.64 23.11
C GLN A 243 9.40 22.87 22.01
N GLN A 244 10.47 22.15 22.36
CA GLN A 244 11.22 21.31 21.43
C GLN A 244 10.33 20.17 20.88
N ASP A 245 9.58 19.50 21.77
CA ASP A 245 8.67 18.41 21.39
C ASP A 245 7.56 18.89 20.46
N TYR A 246 6.99 20.06 20.74
CA TYR A 246 5.99 20.67 19.88
C TYR A 246 6.53 20.94 18.47
N ALA A 247 7.73 21.55 18.37
CA ALA A 247 8.37 21.82 17.10
C ALA A 247 8.68 20.52 16.33
N ASN A 248 9.24 19.52 17.01
CA ASN A 248 9.51 18.20 16.43
C ASN A 248 8.23 17.50 15.95
N THR A 249 7.15 17.57 16.73
CA THR A 249 5.86 16.97 16.34
C THR A 249 5.32 17.62 15.07
N CYS A 250 5.32 18.96 15.01
CA CYS A 250 4.86 19.72 13.85
C CYS A 250 5.66 19.36 12.59
N LEU A 251 6.99 19.40 12.67
CA LEU A 251 7.84 19.10 11.52
C LEU A 251 7.75 17.62 11.14
N SER A 252 7.80 16.71 12.10
CA SER A 252 7.62 15.27 11.85
C SER A 252 6.30 14.98 11.12
N LEU A 253 5.21 15.65 11.48
CA LEU A 253 3.95 15.56 10.76
C LEU A 253 4.07 16.03 9.30
N MET A 254 4.72 17.18 9.06
CA MET A 254 4.93 17.69 7.70
C MET A 254 5.73 16.71 6.83
N TYR A 255 6.84 16.16 7.33
CA TYR A 255 7.60 15.14 6.58
C TYR A 255 6.80 13.85 6.35
N TYR A 256 6.02 13.42 7.33
CA TYR A 256 5.16 12.26 7.21
C TYR A 256 4.10 12.44 6.12
N VAL A 257 3.38 13.57 6.15
CA VAL A 257 2.38 13.89 5.13
C VAL A 257 3.03 14.06 3.76
N ALA A 258 4.16 14.75 3.65
CA ALA A 258 4.90 14.90 2.39
C ALA A 258 5.25 13.54 1.79
N CYS A 259 5.76 12.61 2.59
CA CYS A 259 6.10 11.26 2.14
C CYS A 259 4.88 10.50 1.61
N ASN A 260 3.75 10.56 2.32
CA ASN A 260 2.51 9.92 1.88
C ASN A 260 1.96 10.56 0.61
N VAL A 261 2.03 11.89 0.48
CA VAL A 261 1.61 12.63 -0.72
C VAL A 261 2.47 12.28 -1.93
N PHE A 262 3.79 12.23 -1.79
CA PHE A 262 4.66 11.76 -2.87
C PHE A 262 4.41 10.29 -3.23
N ASN A 263 3.93 9.48 -2.29
CA ASN A 263 3.60 8.07 -2.54
C ASN A 263 2.28 7.86 -3.31
N ILE A 264 1.44 8.89 -3.45
CA ILE A 264 0.21 8.82 -4.26
C ILE A 264 0.56 8.52 -5.73
N THR A 265 1.43 9.36 -6.31
CA THR A 265 1.80 9.31 -7.72
C THR A 265 3.24 9.83 -7.90
N PRO A 266 4.03 9.25 -8.83
CA PRO A 266 5.32 9.81 -9.21
C PRO A 266 5.20 11.13 -9.97
N ASN A 267 4.02 11.52 -10.46
CA ASN A 267 3.83 12.81 -11.15
C ASN A 267 4.00 14.01 -10.21
N ILE A 268 3.73 13.87 -8.90
CA ILE A 268 3.99 14.94 -7.93
C ILE A 268 5.51 15.07 -7.72
N GLN A 269 6.06 16.20 -8.18
CA GLN A 269 7.47 16.56 -8.07
C GLN A 269 7.71 17.62 -6.99
N THR A 270 6.74 18.49 -6.75
CA THR A 270 6.77 19.50 -5.69
C THR A 270 5.58 19.32 -4.76
N CYS A 271 5.82 19.27 -3.45
CA CYS A 271 4.80 19.21 -2.41
C CYS A 271 5.01 20.37 -1.44
N ARG A 272 4.01 21.26 -1.34
CA ARG A 272 4.02 22.41 -0.44
C ARG A 272 3.06 22.13 0.70
N ILE A 273 3.53 22.22 1.94
CA ILE A 273 2.71 21.93 3.10
C ILE A 273 2.61 23.17 3.96
N SER A 274 1.39 23.61 4.25
CA SER A 274 1.07 24.62 5.25
C SER A 274 0.49 23.93 6.48
N LEU A 275 1.00 24.25 7.67
CA LEU A 275 0.47 23.77 8.93
C LEU A 275 -0.18 24.93 9.69
N TYR A 276 -1.40 24.72 10.17
CA TYR A 276 -2.20 25.72 10.89
C TYR A 276 -2.64 25.23 12.26
N THR A 277 -2.90 26.17 13.16
CA THR A 277 -3.64 25.91 14.39
C THR A 277 -5.12 25.63 14.08
N ALA A 278 -5.87 25.19 15.10
CA ALA A 278 -7.31 24.97 15.01
C ALA A 278 -8.05 26.13 14.35
N ARG A 279 -9.03 25.79 13.52
CA ARG A 279 -9.89 26.66 12.70
C ARG A 279 -9.10 27.55 11.73
N LYS A 280 -7.87 27.13 11.39
CA LYS A 280 -6.88 27.91 10.66
C LYS A 280 -6.69 29.32 11.21
N ALA A 281 -6.74 29.48 12.54
CA ALA A 281 -6.65 30.80 13.18
C ALA A 281 -5.27 31.45 12.97
N ASN A 282 -4.20 30.65 13.03
CA ASN A 282 -2.82 31.09 12.86
C ASN A 282 -2.03 30.05 12.04
N GLY A 283 -1.01 30.52 11.32
CA GLY A 283 -0.04 29.66 10.64
C GLY A 283 1.07 29.22 11.58
N ILE A 284 1.54 27.98 11.46
CA ILE A 284 2.62 27.43 12.29
C ILE A 284 3.92 27.36 11.46
N CYS A 285 3.85 26.66 10.33
CA CYS A 285 5.01 26.44 9.46
C CYS A 285 4.52 26.14 8.03
N TRP A 286 5.23 26.65 7.03
CA TRP A 286 5.09 26.24 5.64
C TRP A 286 6.43 25.75 5.11
N MET A 287 6.43 24.68 4.33
CA MET A 287 7.63 24.18 3.66
C MET A 287 7.32 23.66 2.26
N GLU A 288 8.27 23.87 1.34
CA GLU A 288 8.25 23.28 0.01
C GLU A 288 9.26 22.13 -0.08
N PHE A 289 8.77 20.95 -0.44
CA PHE A 289 9.58 19.76 -0.70
C PHE A 289 9.65 19.48 -2.19
N ASN A 290 10.85 19.15 -2.67
CA ASN A 290 11.06 18.58 -3.99
C ASN A 290 11.30 17.07 -3.88
N ARG A 291 10.63 16.27 -4.72
CA ARG A 291 10.68 14.81 -4.68
C ARG A 291 12.10 14.26 -4.81
N ASN A 292 12.92 14.83 -5.70
CA ASN A 292 14.27 14.31 -5.96
C ASN A 292 15.13 14.41 -4.71
N ARG A 293 15.22 15.59 -4.09
CA ARG A 293 15.93 15.74 -2.81
C ARG A 293 15.25 14.97 -1.68
N PHE A 294 13.92 14.93 -1.63
CA PHE A 294 13.21 14.19 -0.60
C PHE A 294 13.52 12.68 -0.67
N SER A 295 13.70 12.14 -1.88
CA SER A 295 14.03 10.73 -2.11
C SER A 295 15.42 10.31 -1.63
N THR A 296 16.33 11.27 -1.41
CA THR A 296 17.66 11.00 -0.86
C THR A 296 17.69 11.06 0.67
N LEU A 297 16.59 11.44 1.32
CA LEU A 297 16.54 11.53 2.79
C LEU A 297 16.41 10.15 3.42
N TYR A 298 17.21 9.92 4.46
CA TYR A 298 17.05 8.79 5.37
C TYR A 298 16.12 9.20 6.52
N LEU A 299 14.81 9.15 6.29
CA LEU A 299 13.80 9.59 7.26
C LEU A 299 13.95 8.92 8.64
N SER A 300 14.45 7.69 8.71
CA SER A 300 14.68 6.95 9.96
C SER A 300 15.68 7.62 10.92
N SER A 301 16.61 8.41 10.40
CA SER A 301 17.67 9.08 11.17
C SER A 301 17.67 10.61 10.96
N LEU A 302 16.65 11.15 10.29
CA LEU A 302 16.55 12.57 10.01
C LEU A 302 16.28 13.34 11.31
N ASP A 303 16.93 14.49 11.45
CA ASP A 303 16.51 15.54 12.38
C ASP A 303 15.72 16.60 11.60
N PRO A 304 14.38 16.67 11.74
CA PRO A 304 13.56 17.60 10.98
C PRO A 304 13.91 19.07 11.25
N LEU A 305 14.35 19.42 12.46
CA LEU A 305 14.69 20.81 12.80
C LEU A 305 15.94 21.29 12.07
N LEU A 306 16.92 20.40 11.90
CA LEU A 306 18.13 20.71 11.14
C LEU A 306 17.87 20.70 9.63
N ASP A 307 17.17 19.68 9.11
CA ASP A 307 16.95 19.55 7.67
C ASP A 307 15.98 20.60 7.11
N MET A 308 15.01 21.05 7.90
CA MET A 308 14.08 22.16 7.59
C MET A 308 14.81 23.37 7.01
N MET A 309 15.99 23.72 7.54
CA MET A 309 16.75 24.90 7.14
C MET A 309 17.26 24.83 5.69
N GLY A 310 17.37 23.63 5.13
CA GLY A 310 17.73 23.46 3.72
C GLY A 310 16.53 23.62 2.78
N TRP A 311 15.29 23.60 3.27
CA TRP A 311 14.08 23.70 2.43
C TRP A 311 13.58 25.14 2.38
N PRO A 312 12.97 25.59 1.25
CA PRO A 312 12.18 26.81 1.27
C PRO A 312 11.09 26.71 2.33
N ASN A 313 11.06 27.65 3.27
CA ASN A 313 10.15 27.60 4.40
C ASN A 313 9.71 28.99 4.85
N VAL A 314 8.57 29.03 5.54
CA VAL A 314 8.06 30.18 6.28
C VAL A 314 7.73 29.68 7.68
N ALA A 315 8.51 30.09 8.67
CA ALA A 315 8.36 29.64 10.04
C ALA A 315 8.90 30.69 11.02
N ASN A 316 8.27 30.80 12.19
CA ASN A 316 8.80 31.59 13.30
C ASN A 316 9.59 30.68 14.24
N LEU A 317 10.71 30.14 13.73
CA LEU A 317 11.61 29.27 14.47
C LEU A 317 12.62 30.11 15.26
N LYS A 318 12.58 30.00 16.58
CA LYS A 318 13.54 30.65 17.48
C LYS A 318 14.44 29.59 18.11
N VAL A 319 15.75 29.76 17.96
CA VAL A 319 16.75 28.90 18.60
C VAL A 319 17.31 29.63 19.82
N LEU A 320 16.96 29.15 21.02
CA LEU A 320 17.42 29.68 22.30
C LEU A 320 18.38 28.68 22.95
N LYS A 321 19.68 28.94 22.82
CA LYS A 321 20.78 28.05 23.28
C LYS A 321 20.66 26.65 22.66
N THR A 322 19.98 25.73 23.37
CA THR A 322 19.80 24.32 22.98
C THR A 322 18.33 23.97 22.71
N THR A 323 17.41 24.93 22.79
CA THR A 323 15.98 24.72 22.59
C THR A 323 15.49 25.46 21.36
N SER A 324 14.84 24.72 20.47
CA SER A 324 14.12 25.22 19.32
C SER A 324 12.65 25.41 19.68
N LYS A 325 12.12 26.58 19.39
CA LYS A 325 10.72 26.94 19.61
C LYS A 325 10.10 27.36 18.29
N LEU A 326 9.05 26.65 17.88
CA LEU A 326 8.25 26.98 16.70
C LEU A 326 6.99 27.72 17.15
N ASP A 327 6.95 29.03 16.91
CA ASP A 327 5.82 29.89 17.28
C ASP A 327 4.83 30.04 16.12
N SER A 328 3.54 30.18 16.44
CA SER A 328 2.54 30.53 15.42
C SER A 328 2.64 32.00 14.99
N MET A 329 2.22 32.27 13.76
CA MET A 329 2.12 33.58 13.13
C MET A 329 0.66 33.90 12.83
N GLU A 330 0.30 35.18 12.90
CA GLU A 330 -1.01 35.64 12.43
C GLU A 330 -1.22 35.21 10.97
N LYS A 331 -2.43 34.72 10.67
CA LYS A 331 -2.76 34.06 9.41
C LYS A 331 -2.42 34.88 8.18
N THR A 332 -2.84 36.14 8.14
CA THR A 332 -2.64 37.04 7.00
C THR A 332 -1.16 37.26 6.73
N THR A 333 -0.39 37.49 7.80
CA THR A 333 1.07 37.63 7.77
C THR A 333 1.72 36.37 7.22
N PHE A 334 1.30 35.20 7.71
CA PHE A 334 1.82 33.91 7.27
C PHE A 334 1.56 33.65 5.78
N GLU A 335 0.32 33.83 5.32
CA GLU A 335 -0.06 33.63 3.91
C GLU A 335 0.66 34.60 2.97
N ASN A 336 0.88 35.85 3.40
CA ASN A 336 1.63 36.83 2.62
C ASN A 336 3.12 36.46 2.50
N GLN A 337 3.73 35.97 3.58
CA GLN A 337 5.10 35.47 3.54
C GLN A 337 5.22 34.25 2.63
N ILE A 338 4.25 33.31 2.65
CA ILE A 338 4.23 32.17 1.73
C ILE A 338 4.19 32.64 0.27
N LYS A 339 3.30 33.59 -0.07
CA LYS A 339 3.22 34.13 -1.43
C LYS A 339 4.54 34.78 -1.87
N SER A 340 5.16 35.57 -0.99
CA SER A 340 6.47 36.17 -1.24
C SER A 340 7.54 35.10 -1.46
N GLN A 341 7.55 34.05 -0.65
CA GLN A 341 8.51 32.95 -0.74
C GLN A 341 8.33 32.18 -2.04
N ILE A 342 7.10 31.82 -2.42
CA ILE A 342 6.82 31.14 -3.69
C ILE A 342 7.25 31.98 -4.89
N THR A 343 6.99 33.29 -4.86
CA THR A 343 7.38 34.21 -5.95
C THR A 343 8.91 34.30 -6.09
N SER A 344 9.67 34.11 -5.02
CA SER A 344 11.14 34.09 -5.08
C SER A 344 11.73 32.79 -5.64
N LEU A 345 10.92 31.73 -5.76
CA LEU A 345 11.33 30.42 -6.27
C LEU A 345 11.02 30.22 -7.76
N THR A 346 10.08 31.01 -8.30
CA THR A 346 9.71 31.07 -9.73
C THR A 346 10.54 32.09 -10.46
#